data_AF-A0A250VR64-F1
#
_entry.id   AF-A0A250VR64-F1
#
_cell.length_a   1.000
_cell.length_b   1.000
_cell.length_c   1.000
_cell.angle_alpha   90.00
_cell.angle_beta   90.00
_cell.angle_gamma   90.00
#
_symmetry.space_group_name_H-M   'P 1'
#
loop_
_entity.id
_entity.type
_entity.pdbx_description
1 polymer ?
#
loop_
_entity_poly.entity_id
_entity_poly.type
_entity_poly.pdbx_seq_one_letter_code
_entity_poly.pdbx_strand_id
1 'polypeptide(L)'
;MEADRFPTLSQAWVLLEPLDPVNVLPAHFVPPRQRWLINGDGVAWNPWNAEPTEGAQCRISHTVACPGIEPPDLWPWLTAMREENARRAQRLFNPPRTPTLAKVEMPDVG
;
A
#
# COMPACT_ATOMS: atom_id res chain seq x y z
N MET A 1 -15.76 -14.98 -16.67
CA MET A 1 -14.98 -13.72 -16.66
C MET A 1 -13.55 -14.08 -16.95
N GLU A 2 -13.16 -13.94 -18.21
CA GLU A 2 -11.80 -14.18 -18.67
C GLU A 2 -11.03 -12.88 -18.40
N ALA A 3 -10.01 -12.92 -17.57
CA ALA A 3 -9.17 -11.75 -17.34
C ALA A 3 -8.25 -11.56 -18.56
N ASP A 4 -8.08 -10.31 -18.98
CA ASP A 4 -7.39 -9.97 -20.23
C ASP A 4 -5.87 -10.10 -20.04
N ARG A 5 -5.21 -10.95 -20.83
CA ARG A 5 -3.74 -11.07 -20.84
C ARG A 5 -3.14 -10.05 -21.80
N PHE A 6 -2.21 -9.23 -21.30
CA PHE A 6 -1.50 -8.24 -22.10
C PHE A 6 0.01 -8.48 -22.09
N PRO A 7 0.69 -8.33 -23.23
CA PRO A 7 2.14 -8.40 -23.28
C PRO A 7 2.73 -7.18 -22.56
N THR A 8 3.92 -7.33 -22.00
CA THR A 8 4.67 -6.22 -21.39
C THR A 8 5.95 -5.91 -22.16
N LEU A 9 6.51 -4.72 -21.91
CA LEU A 9 7.81 -4.31 -22.48
C LEU A 9 8.96 -5.26 -22.12
N SER A 10 8.84 -6.03 -21.05
CA SER A 10 9.84 -7.02 -20.62
C SER A 10 9.66 -8.39 -21.26
N GLN A 11 8.91 -8.49 -22.37
CA GLN A 11 8.53 -9.75 -23.03
C GLN A 11 7.82 -10.76 -22.10
N ALA A 12 7.18 -10.25 -21.05
CA ALA A 12 6.34 -11.03 -20.15
C ALA A 12 4.86 -10.73 -20.42
N TRP A 13 3.98 -11.24 -19.56
CA TRP A 13 2.55 -10.99 -19.63
C TRP A 13 2.03 -10.54 -18.27
N VAL A 14 1.05 -9.64 -18.29
CA VAL A 14 0.26 -9.26 -17.11
C VAL A 14 -1.19 -9.63 -17.35
N LEU A 15 -1.85 -10.09 -16.29
CA LEU A 15 -3.29 -10.34 -16.29
C LEU A 15 -3.97 -9.09 -15.71
N LEU A 16 -4.80 -8.42 -16.51
CA LEU A 16 -5.54 -7.24 -16.08
C LEU A 16 -7.01 -7.62 -15.82
N GLU A 17 -7.60 -6.96 -14.83
CA GLU A 17 -9.02 -7.13 -14.51
C GLU A 17 -9.91 -6.83 -15.73
N PRO A 18 -10.98 -7.62 -15.97
CA PRO A 18 -11.85 -7.46 -17.14
C PRO A 18 -12.45 -6.06 -17.30
N LEU A 19 -12.82 -5.73 -18.55
CA LEU A 19 -13.47 -4.46 -18.88
C LEU A 19 -14.95 -4.37 -18.49
N ASP A 20 -15.62 -5.44 -18.12
CA ASP A 20 -17.03 -5.45 -17.68
C ASP A 20 -17.05 -5.81 -16.18
N PRO A 21 -17.60 -4.97 -15.27
CA PRO A 21 -18.46 -3.79 -15.51
C PRO A 21 -17.76 -2.42 -15.56
N VAL A 22 -16.64 -2.31 -16.28
CA VAL A 22 -15.76 -1.13 -16.44
C VAL A 22 -14.70 -1.02 -15.36
N ASN A 23 -13.49 -1.50 -15.68
CA ASN A 23 -12.29 -1.35 -14.85
C ASN A 23 -11.20 -0.48 -15.50
N VAL A 24 -11.61 0.54 -16.24
CA VAL A 24 -10.73 1.64 -16.68
C VAL A 24 -10.85 2.75 -15.65
N LEU A 25 -9.74 3.07 -14.99
CA LEU A 25 -9.70 4.04 -13.90
C LEU A 25 -8.83 5.25 -14.28
N PRO A 26 -9.16 6.47 -13.82
CA PRO A 26 -8.23 7.58 -13.89
C PRO A 26 -6.93 7.23 -13.15
N ALA A 27 -5.79 7.35 -13.83
CA ALA A 27 -4.50 6.86 -13.32
C ALA A 27 -4.05 7.59 -12.05
N HIS A 28 -4.48 8.84 -11.86
CA HIS A 28 -4.18 9.63 -10.66
C HIS A 28 -4.90 9.13 -9.40
N PHE A 29 -5.98 8.35 -9.53
CA PHE A 29 -6.65 7.70 -8.39
C PHE A 29 -6.05 6.34 -8.01
N VAL A 30 -5.26 5.76 -8.91
CA VAL A 30 -4.62 4.46 -8.68
C VAL A 30 -3.25 4.67 -8.05
N PRO A 31 -2.84 3.86 -7.06
CA PRO A 31 -1.53 3.98 -6.44
C PRO A 31 -0.38 3.79 -7.43
N PRO A 32 0.78 4.42 -7.17
CA PRO A 32 2.02 4.09 -7.87
C PRO A 32 2.26 2.58 -7.91
N ARG A 33 2.88 2.10 -8.99
CA ARG A 33 3.16 0.67 -9.25
C ARG A 33 1.93 -0.22 -9.45
N GLN A 34 0.71 0.28 -9.29
CA GLN A 34 -0.54 -0.46 -9.58
C GLN A 34 -1.21 0.00 -10.87
N ARG A 35 -0.66 1.05 -11.51
CA ARG A 35 -1.14 1.63 -12.75
C ARG A 35 -0.61 0.83 -13.94
N TRP A 36 -1.48 0.12 -14.65
CA TRP A 36 -1.12 -0.48 -15.94
C TRP A 36 -1.71 0.34 -17.07
N LEU A 37 -0.84 0.98 -17.87
CA LEU A 37 -1.23 1.69 -19.09
C LEU A 37 -1.07 0.76 -20.28
N ILE A 38 -1.99 0.86 -21.23
CA ILE A 38 -1.95 0.10 -22.49
C ILE A 38 -1.63 1.08 -23.60
N ASN A 39 -0.54 0.85 -24.33
CA ASN A 39 -0.17 1.70 -25.47
C ASN A 39 -1.00 1.34 -26.74
N GLY A 40 -0.80 2.09 -27.83
CA GLY A 40 -1.52 1.86 -29.09
C GLY A 40 -1.31 0.47 -29.71
N ASP A 41 -0.21 -0.20 -29.37
CA ASP A 41 0.12 -1.56 -29.83
C ASP A 41 -0.46 -2.65 -28.91
N GLY A 42 -1.23 -2.29 -27.88
CA GLY A 42 -1.79 -3.23 -26.92
C GLY A 42 -0.78 -3.75 -25.91
N VAL A 43 0.41 -3.15 -25.80
CA VAL A 43 1.42 -3.50 -24.81
C VAL A 43 1.15 -2.77 -23.50
N ALA A 44 1.04 -3.55 -22.42
CA ALA A 44 0.87 -3.06 -21.07
C ALA A 44 2.22 -2.66 -20.47
N TRP A 45 2.27 -1.49 -19.82
CA TRP A 45 3.45 -1.02 -19.12
C TRP A 45 3.07 -0.30 -17.83
N ASN A 46 4.02 -0.27 -16.89
CA ASN A 46 3.82 0.30 -15.57
C ASN A 46 4.86 1.43 -15.36
N PRO A 47 4.43 2.68 -15.14
CA PRO A 47 5.30 3.84 -14.97
C PRO A 47 6.00 3.86 -13.60
N TRP A 48 5.80 2.83 -12.79
CA TRP A 48 6.35 2.70 -11.46
C TRP A 48 5.88 3.83 -10.55
N ASN A 49 6.79 4.75 -10.19
CA ASN A 49 6.51 5.89 -9.33
C ASN A 49 6.27 7.19 -10.12
N ALA A 50 6.38 7.18 -11.45
CA ALA A 50 6.20 8.38 -12.25
C ALA A 50 4.75 8.86 -12.18
N GLU A 51 4.58 10.18 -12.12
CA GLU A 51 3.27 10.82 -12.13
C GLU A 51 2.59 10.60 -13.48
N PRO A 52 1.33 10.14 -13.51
CA PRO A 52 0.60 9.99 -14.75
C PRO A 52 0.41 11.33 -15.44
N THR A 53 0.43 11.29 -16.78
CA THR A 53 -0.02 12.44 -17.59
C THR A 53 -1.46 12.81 -17.22
N GLU A 54 -1.78 14.10 -17.29
CA GLU A 54 -3.15 14.57 -17.06
C GLU A 54 -4.16 13.83 -17.95
N GLY A 55 -5.27 13.39 -17.35
CA GLY A 55 -6.30 12.62 -18.05
C GLY A 55 -5.93 11.16 -18.37
N ALA A 56 -4.73 10.69 -18.02
CA ALA A 56 -4.35 9.31 -18.27
C ALA A 56 -5.28 8.32 -17.56
N GLN A 57 -5.59 7.23 -18.26
CA GLN A 57 -6.36 6.11 -17.75
C GLN A 57 -5.48 4.87 -17.61
N CYS A 58 -5.77 4.03 -16.63
CA CYS A 58 -5.08 2.77 -16.42
C CYS A 58 -6.03 1.63 -16.08
N ARG A 59 -5.49 0.42 -16.09
CA ARG A 59 -6.11 -0.83 -15.66
C ARG A 59 -5.44 -1.34 -14.38
N ILE A 60 -6.10 -2.28 -13.71
CA ILE A 60 -5.61 -2.93 -12.48
C ILE A 60 -5.19 -4.36 -12.77
N SER A 61 -4.09 -4.81 -12.17
CA SER A 61 -3.67 -6.20 -12.22
C SER A 61 -4.67 -7.09 -11.50
N HIS A 62 -5.02 -8.24 -12.08
CA HIS A 62 -5.91 -9.21 -11.44
C HIS A 62 -5.38 -9.67 -10.07
N THR A 63 -4.06 -9.79 -9.92
CA THR A 63 -3.44 -10.19 -8.64
C THR A 63 -3.74 -9.25 -7.48
N VAL A 64 -4.09 -8.00 -7.75
CA VAL A 64 -4.41 -6.98 -6.74
C VAL A 64 -5.87 -7.02 -6.33
N ALA A 65 -6.76 -7.39 -7.25
CA ALA A 65 -8.21 -7.39 -7.04
C ALA A 65 -8.80 -8.79 -6.79
N CYS A 66 -8.03 -9.85 -7.08
CA CYS A 66 -8.48 -11.23 -6.89
C CYS A 66 -8.70 -11.55 -5.40
N PRO A 67 -9.91 -11.93 -4.98
CA PRO A 67 -10.19 -12.24 -3.57
C PRO A 67 -9.50 -13.52 -3.07
N GLY A 68 -9.02 -14.36 -3.99
CA GLY A 68 -8.26 -15.58 -3.67
C GLY A 68 -6.76 -15.37 -3.50
N ILE A 69 -6.27 -14.13 -3.67
CA ILE A 69 -4.86 -13.77 -3.54
C ILE A 69 -4.75 -12.75 -2.41
N GLU A 70 -3.89 -12.98 -1.43
CA GLU A 70 -3.55 -11.96 -0.45
C GLU A 70 -2.84 -10.82 -1.17
N PRO A 71 -3.43 -9.61 -1.23
CA PRO A 71 -2.84 -8.53 -2.01
C PRO A 71 -1.49 -8.17 -1.38
N PRO A 72 -0.47 -7.84 -2.20
CA PRO A 72 0.79 -7.35 -1.67
C PRO A 72 0.51 -6.11 -0.81
N ASP A 73 1.28 -5.87 0.26
CA ASP A 73 1.10 -4.65 1.06
C ASP A 73 1.37 -3.41 0.18
N LEU A 74 0.28 -2.86 -0.36
CA LEU A 74 0.31 -1.81 -1.38
C LEU A 74 0.80 -0.48 -0.81
N TRP A 75 0.76 -0.34 0.52
CA TRP A 75 1.19 0.87 1.21
C TRP A 75 1.94 0.52 2.49
N PRO A 76 3.22 0.12 2.38
CA PRO A 76 4.05 -0.17 3.54
C PRO A 76 4.12 0.99 4.55
N TRP A 77 3.97 2.22 4.07
CA TRP A 77 3.92 3.41 4.94
C TRP A 77 2.64 3.48 5.78
N LEU A 78 1.49 3.02 5.27
CA LEU A 78 0.24 2.94 6.02
C LEU A 78 0.32 1.85 7.09
N THR A 79 0.96 0.71 6.78
CA THR A 79 1.30 -0.34 7.75
C THR A 79 2.20 0.21 8.85
N ALA A 80 3.32 0.84 8.48
CA ALA A 80 4.25 1.47 9.43
C ALA A 80 3.56 2.55 10.29
N MET A 81 2.65 3.35 9.70
CA MET A 81 1.89 4.36 10.42
C MET A 81 0.90 3.74 11.43
N ARG A 82 0.22 2.64 11.06
CA ARG A 82 -0.68 1.91 11.98
C ARG A 82 0.09 1.31 13.15
N GLU A 83 1.26 0.74 12.90
CA GLU A 83 2.14 0.21 13.95
C GLU A 83 2.62 1.29 14.92
N GLU A 84 3.04 2.46 14.41
CA GLU A 84 3.43 3.59 15.27
C GLU A 84 2.22 4.14 16.04
N ASN A 85 1.04 4.21 15.43
CA ASN A 85 -0.18 4.63 16.12
C ASN A 85 -0.57 3.64 17.23
N ALA A 86 -0.39 2.33 17.03
CA ALA A 86 -0.58 1.32 18.06
C ALA A 86 0.42 1.50 19.22
N ARG A 87 1.70 1.74 18.93
CA ARG A 87 2.72 2.06 19.94
C ARG A 87 2.39 3.34 20.71
N ARG A 88 1.88 4.37 20.03
CA ARG A 88 1.38 5.61 20.67
C ARG A 88 0.23 5.33 21.61
N ALA A 89 -0.76 4.56 21.17
CA ALA A 89 -1.90 4.18 22.00
C ALA A 89 -1.46 3.42 23.26
N GLN A 90 -0.53 2.48 23.13
CA GLN A 90 0.03 1.77 24.30
C GLN A 90 0.69 2.72 25.30
N ARG A 91 1.50 3.69 24.84
CA ARG A 91 2.11 4.68 25.74
C ARG A 91 1.08 5.55 26.46
N LEU A 92 -0.01 5.90 25.78
CA LEU A 92 -1.06 6.77 26.31
C LEU A 92 -1.98 6.04 27.30
N PHE A 93 -2.38 4.82 26.99
CA PHE A 93 -3.39 4.07 27.78
C PHE A 93 -2.79 3.05 28.74
N ASN A 94 -1.50 2.73 28.61
CA ASN A 94 -0.75 1.91 29.55
C ASN A 94 0.59 2.59 29.88
N PRO A 95 0.55 3.73 30.61
CA PRO A 95 1.76 4.43 30.97
C PRO A 95 2.68 3.49 31.78
N PRO A 96 4.00 3.51 31.54
CA PRO A 96 4.92 2.74 32.37
C PRO A 96 4.74 3.16 33.83
N ARG A 97 4.68 2.17 34.74
CA ARG A 97 4.63 2.46 36.18
C ARG A 97 5.88 3.27 36.52
N THR A 98 5.68 4.50 37.00
CA THR A 98 6.77 5.30 37.54
C THR A 98 7.45 4.49 38.64
N PRO A 99 8.78 4.33 38.66
CA PRO A 99 9.43 3.79 39.84
C PRO A 99 9.07 4.72 41.00
N THR A 100 8.42 4.19 42.02
CA THR A 100 8.24 4.88 43.29
C THR A 100 9.61 5.37 43.72
N LEU A 101 9.76 6.69 43.90
CA LEU A 101 10.94 7.26 44.54
C LEU A 101 11.08 6.53 45.87
N ALA A 102 12.04 5.60 45.96
CA ALA A 102 12.38 4.98 47.23
C ALA A 102 12.74 6.14 48.15
N LYS A 103 12.00 6.28 49.26
CA LYS A 103 12.25 7.30 50.26
C LYS A 103 13.71 7.15 50.68
N VAL A 104 14.56 8.09 50.27
CA VAL A 104 15.95 8.14 50.74
C VAL A 104 15.86 8.57 52.19
N GLU A 105 15.95 7.61 53.12
CA GLU A 105 16.13 7.91 54.52
C GLU A 105 17.52 8.50 54.71
N MET A 106 17.56 9.79 55.03
CA MET A 106 18.78 10.46 55.45
C MET A 106 19.13 9.97 56.87
N PRO A 107 20.40 9.62 57.17
CA PRO A 107 20.78 9.18 58.49
C PRO A 107 20.68 10.32 59.50
N ASP A 108 20.17 9.98 60.68
CA ASP A 108 20.02 10.88 61.82
C ASP A 108 21.40 11.31 62.33
N VAL A 109 21.64 12.63 62.41
CA VAL A 109 22.84 13.19 63.03
C VAL A 109 22.40 13.63 64.43
N GLY A 110 22.78 12.82 65.42
CA GLY A 110 22.30 12.90 66.81
C GLY A 110 22.68 14.13 67.60
#